data_AF-A0A976IGD6-F1
#
_entry.id   AF-A0A976IGD6-F1
#
_cell.length_a   1.000
_cell.length_b   1.000
_cell.length_c   1.000
_cell.angle_alpha   90.00
_cell.angle_beta   90.00
_cell.angle_gamma   90.00
#
_symmetry.space_group_name_H-M   'P 1'
#
loop_
_entity.id
_entity.type
_entity.pdbx_description
1 polymer ?
#
loop_
_entity_poly.entity_id
_entity_poly.type
_entity_poly.pdbx_seq_one_letter_code
_entity_poly.pdbx_strand_id
1 'polypeptide(L)'
;MSDEEKEAIQAWIKANNRNKYGDLVTTMYLGGTPLFDESTGMELDLYDYILSRHRDRPWLEENVTCAENIGDDTKATFALAGSQMRGKAQNE
;
A
#
# COMPACT_ATOMS: atom_id res chain seq x y z
N MET A 1 -0.72 -15.34 7.53
CA MET A 1 -0.12 -14.00 7.46
C MET A 1 1.33 -14.06 7.86
N SER A 2 2.19 -13.34 7.13
CA SER A 2 3.61 -13.20 7.44
C SER A 2 3.82 -12.16 8.54
N ASP A 3 4.91 -12.26 9.31
CA ASP A 3 5.18 -11.36 10.43
C ASP A 3 5.37 -9.90 9.99
N GLU A 4 5.97 -9.65 8.82
CA GLU A 4 6.04 -8.32 8.19
C GLU A 4 4.66 -7.66 8.02
N GLU A 5 3.64 -8.43 7.64
CA GLU A 5 2.30 -7.90 7.42
C GLU A 5 1.61 -7.55 8.75
N LYS A 6 1.91 -8.31 9.82
CA LYS A 6 1.43 -7.99 11.17
C LYS A 6 2.08 -6.70 11.68
N GLU A 7 3.37 -6.52 11.43
CA GLU A 7 4.09 -5.30 11.81
C GLU A 7 3.55 -4.06 11.07
N ALA A 8 3.26 -4.18 9.77
CA ALA A 8 2.62 -3.11 8.99
C ALA A 8 1.25 -2.71 9.57
N ILE A 9 0.43 -3.70 9.94
CA ILE A 9 -0.87 -3.47 10.60
C ILE A 9 -0.66 -2.75 11.93
N GLN A 10 0.30 -3.18 12.75
CA GLN A 10 0.57 -2.53 14.04
C GLN A 10 1.04 -1.08 13.89
N ALA A 11 1.92 -0.82 12.91
CA ALA A 11 2.37 0.53 12.59
C ALA A 11 1.21 1.43 12.17
N TRP A 12 0.35 0.94 11.26
CA TRP A 12 -0.85 1.64 10.80
C TRP A 12 -1.83 1.94 11.95
N ILE A 13 -2.07 0.98 12.85
CA ILE A 13 -2.92 1.16 14.04
C ILE A 13 -2.39 2.31 14.91
N LYS A 14 -1.07 2.33 15.14
CA LYS A 14 -0.41 3.37 15.95
C LYS A 14 -0.48 4.74 15.26
N ALA A 15 -0.17 4.79 13.97
CA ALA A 15 -0.17 6.03 13.18
C ALA A 15 -1.56 6.68 13.12
N ASN A 16 -2.62 5.85 13.04
CA ASN A 16 -4.00 6.31 12.92
C ASN A 16 -4.72 6.45 14.27
N ASN A 17 -4.00 6.30 15.40
CA ASN A 17 -4.54 6.41 16.75
C ASN A 17 -5.78 5.51 16.96
N ARG A 18 -5.66 4.25 16.51
CA ARG A 18 -6.69 3.20 16.57
C ARG A 18 -6.46 2.29 17.79
N ASN A 19 -7.50 1.55 18.17
CA ASN A 19 -7.39 0.54 19.21
C ASN A 19 -6.64 -0.70 18.69
N LYS A 20 -6.33 -1.64 19.58
CA LYS A 20 -5.61 -2.88 19.25
C LYS A 20 -6.28 -3.78 18.20
N TYR A 21 -7.55 -3.51 17.87
CA TYR A 21 -8.35 -4.23 16.88
C TYR A 21 -8.45 -3.47 15.54
N GLY A 22 -7.72 -2.37 15.33
CA GLY A 22 -7.82 -1.54 14.12
C GLY A 22 -9.05 -0.62 14.08
N ASP A 23 -9.84 -0.62 15.15
CA ASP A 23 -11.03 0.17 15.33
C ASP A 23 -10.71 1.55 15.92
N LEU A 24 -11.66 2.49 15.92
CA LEU A 24 -11.46 3.76 16.61
C LEU A 24 -11.25 3.52 18.12
N VAL A 25 -10.42 4.34 18.75
CA VAL A 25 -10.22 4.28 20.22
C VAL A 25 -11.49 4.58 21.00
N THR A 26 -12.46 5.25 20.38
CA THR A 26 -13.78 5.53 20.93
C THR A 26 -14.76 4.37 20.77
N THR A 27 -14.39 3.32 20.02
CA THR A 27 -15.25 2.14 19.85
C THR A 27 -15.35 1.39 21.17
N MET A 28 -16.57 1.34 21.70
CA MET A 28 -16.92 0.51 22.87
C MET A 28 -17.60 -0.77 22.39
N TYR A 29 -17.13 -1.90 22.90
CA TYR A 29 -17.70 -3.21 22.63
C TYR A 29 -18.72 -3.55 23.71
N LEU A 30 -20.00 -3.42 23.37
CA LEU A 30 -21.10 -3.82 24.23
C LEU A 30 -21.20 -5.34 24.19
N GLY A 31 -20.60 -6.02 25.17
CA GLY A 31 -20.70 -7.48 25.30
C GLY A 31 -19.37 -8.24 25.35
N GLY A 32 -18.21 -7.58 25.24
CA GLY A 32 -16.92 -8.23 25.39
C GLY A 32 -15.90 -7.82 24.33
N THR A 33 -15.35 -8.79 23.60
CA THR A 33 -14.38 -8.55 22.53
C THR A 33 -15.05 -8.68 21.16
N PRO A 34 -14.68 -7.85 20.17
CA PRO A 34 -15.20 -7.96 18.80
C PRO A 34 -14.74 -9.24 18.09
N LEU A 35 -13.80 -9.97 18.70
CA LEU A 35 -13.26 -11.21 18.17
C LEU A 35 -14.18 -12.39 18.44
N PHE A 36 -15.13 -12.26 19.38
CA PHE A 36 -16.06 -13.34 19.64
C PHE A 36 -17.28 -13.20 18.74
N ASP A 37 -17.44 -14.14 17.81
CA ASP A 37 -18.61 -14.19 16.96
C ASP A 37 -19.74 -14.91 17.72
N GLU A 38 -20.65 -14.14 18.33
CA GLU A 38 -21.78 -14.68 19.12
C GLU A 38 -22.75 -15.52 18.28
N SER A 39 -22.76 -15.33 16.95
CA SER A 39 -23.63 -16.09 16.05
C SER A 39 -23.13 -17.51 15.81
N THR A 40 -21.82 -17.72 15.82
CA THR A 40 -21.19 -19.02 15.56
C THR A 40 -20.54 -19.63 16.79
N GLY A 41 -20.33 -18.84 17.85
CA GLY A 41 -19.64 -19.23 19.07
C GLY A 41 -18.14 -19.42 18.90
N MET A 42 -17.55 -18.89 17.82
CA MET A 42 -16.13 -19.02 17.52
C MET A 42 -15.39 -17.71 17.76
N GLU A 43 -14.14 -17.81 18.22
CA GLU A 43 -13.22 -16.67 18.27
C GLU A 43 -12.53 -16.49 16.93
N LEU A 44 -12.70 -15.30 16.34
CA LEU A 44 -11.99 -14.82 15.17
C LEU A 44 -10.56 -14.40 15.55
N ASP A 45 -9.61 -14.67 14.66
CA ASP A 45 -8.26 -14.16 14.81
C ASP A 45 -8.25 -12.63 14.64
N LEU A 46 -7.42 -11.93 15.42
CA LEU A 46 -7.31 -10.47 15.40
C LEU A 46 -7.04 -9.93 13.99
N TYR A 47 -6.11 -10.56 13.28
CA TYR A 47 -5.69 -10.11 11.96
C TYR A 47 -6.76 -10.44 10.91
N ASP A 48 -7.45 -11.58 11.06
CA ASP A 48 -8.57 -11.95 10.19
C ASP A 48 -9.75 -10.98 10.35
N TYR A 49 -10.05 -10.57 11.59
CA TYR A 49 -11.03 -9.52 11.88
C TYR A 49 -10.67 -8.20 11.20
N ILE A 50 -9.41 -7.75 11.32
CA ILE A 50 -8.93 -6.50 10.69
C ILE A 50 -9.02 -6.59 9.16
N LEU A 51 -8.63 -7.72 8.57
CA LEU A 51 -8.73 -7.98 7.12
C LEU A 51 -10.18 -7.98 6.62
N SER A 52 -11.09 -8.58 7.39
CA SER A 52 -12.50 -8.66 7.02
C SER A 52 -13.13 -7.26 6.96
N ARG A 53 -12.73 -6.36 7.87
CA ARG A 53 -13.21 -4.98 7.94
C ARG A 53 -12.52 -4.03 6.96
N HIS A 54 -11.24 -4.25 6.72
CA HIS A 54 -10.40 -3.41 5.87
C HIS A 54 -9.91 -4.22 4.67
N ARG A 55 -10.85 -4.58 3.78
CA ARG A 55 -10.54 -5.30 2.53
C ARG A 55 -9.55 -4.54 1.64
N ASP A 56 -9.54 -3.21 1.74
CA ASP A 56 -8.64 -2.32 1.00
C ASP A 56 -7.21 -2.32 1.54
N ARG A 57 -6.96 -2.90 2.73
CA ARG A 57 -5.64 -3.04 3.36
C ARG A 57 -4.80 -1.75 3.31
N PRO A 58 -5.25 -0.66 3.96
CA PRO A 58 -4.57 0.64 3.92
C PRO A 58 -3.12 0.61 4.42
N TRP A 59 -2.76 -0.35 5.28
CA TRP A 59 -1.38 -0.55 5.73
C TRP A 59 -0.42 -1.05 4.63
N LEU A 60 -0.94 -1.60 3.52
CA LEU A 60 -0.12 -1.96 2.37
C LEU A 60 0.26 -0.72 1.56
N GLU A 61 -0.64 0.26 1.42
CA GLU A 61 -0.34 1.51 0.71
C GLU A 61 0.71 2.35 1.45
N GLU A 62 0.72 2.31 2.79
CA GLU A 62 1.70 3.02 3.61
C GLU A 62 3.11 2.39 3.55
N ASN A 63 3.24 1.14 3.09
CA ASN A 63 4.51 0.40 3.01
C ASN A 63 5.16 0.42 1.60
N VAL A 64 4.62 1.22 0.65
CA VAL A 64 5.13 1.30 -0.74
C VAL A 64 6.31 2.27 -0.92
N THR A 65 6.96 2.75 0.15
CA THR A 65 8.13 3.62 -0.03
C THR A 65 9.34 3.19 0.80
N CYS A 66 10.07 2.18 0.32
CA CYS A 66 11.55 2.19 0.38
C CYS A 66 12.29 1.11 -0.44
N ALA A 67 11.62 0.23 -1.18
CA ALA A 67 12.30 -0.62 -2.18
C ALA A 67 12.09 -0.07 -3.59
N GLU A 68 12.97 0.83 -4.00
CA GLU A 68 13.29 1.02 -5.42
C GLU A 68 13.73 -0.33 -6.00
N ASN A 69 12.92 -0.92 -6.87
CA ASN A 69 13.43 -1.73 -7.96
C ASN A 69 13.00 -1.04 -9.25
N ILE A 70 13.76 0.00 -9.61
CA ILE A 70 14.02 0.34 -11.00
C ILE A 70 14.67 -0.92 -11.61
N GLY A 71 13.84 -1.82 -12.13
CA GLY A 71 14.23 -2.88 -13.05
C GLY A 71 14.14 -2.34 -14.47
N ASP A 72 15.20 -1.65 -14.87
CA ASP A 72 15.51 -1.26 -16.24
C ASP A 72 15.68 -2.51 -17.12
N ASP A 73 14.76 -2.80 -18.06
CA ASP A 73 15.00 -3.75 -19.15
C ASP A 73 14.04 -3.52 -20.34
N THR A 74 14.41 -2.68 -21.31
CA THR A 74 14.51 -3.06 -22.75
C THR A 74 14.75 -1.85 -23.67
N LYS A 75 16.04 -1.54 -23.79
CA LYS A 75 16.82 -1.47 -25.04
C LYS A 75 16.33 -0.65 -26.24
N ALA A 76 17.29 0.20 -26.64
CA ALA A 76 17.88 0.31 -27.98
C ALA A 76 17.38 1.46 -28.87
N THR A 77 18.16 2.54 -28.83
CA THR A 77 19.01 2.99 -29.94
C THR A 77 18.46 2.77 -31.35
N PHE A 78 17.95 3.85 -31.95
CA PHE A 78 18.16 4.07 -33.37
C PHE A 78 18.53 5.52 -33.62
N ALA A 79 19.82 5.81 -33.49
CA ALA A 79 20.43 6.91 -34.20
C ALA A 79 20.48 6.52 -35.69
N LEU A 80 19.82 7.28 -36.56
CA LEU A 80 20.29 7.43 -37.93
C LEU A 80 20.32 8.90 -38.31
N ALA A 81 21.51 9.29 -38.72
CA ALA A 81 21.93 10.62 -39.09
C ALA A 81 21.13 11.18 -40.27
N GLY A 82 21.01 12.50 -40.28
CA GLY A 82 20.41 13.24 -41.39
C GLY A 82 20.81 14.71 -41.36
N SER A 83 22.11 15.00 -41.32
CA SER A 83 22.63 16.30 -41.73
C SER A 83 22.18 16.61 -43.15
N GLN A 84 21.45 17.69 -43.37
CA GLN A 84 21.41 18.36 -44.67
C GLN A 84 21.41 19.87 -44.47
N MET A 85 22.61 20.44 -44.54
CA MET A 85 22.80 21.86 -44.81
C MET A 85 22.30 22.20 -46.23
N ARG A 86 21.60 23.34 -46.37
CA ARG A 86 21.68 24.33 -47.47
C ARG A 86 20.67 25.43 -47.15
N GLY A 87 21.10 26.63 -46.74
CA GLY A 87 21.39 27.75 -47.65
C GLY A 87 20.08 28.32 -48.21
N LYS A 88 19.66 29.54 -47.86
CA LYS A 88 20.14 30.77 -48.50
C LYS A 88 20.08 31.97 -47.55
N ALA A 89 21.20 32.67 -47.42
CA ALA A 89 21.21 34.12 -47.33
C ALA A 89 21.14 34.71 -48.74
N GLN A 90 20.39 35.79 -48.92
CA GLN A 90 20.55 36.89 -49.90
C GLN A 90 19.36 37.84 -49.64
N ASN A 91 19.60 38.99 -48.99
CA ASN A 91 19.62 40.35 -49.58
C ASN A 91 18.36 40.64 -50.43
N GLU A 92 17.61 41.69 -50.11
CA GLU A 92 17.87 43.09 -50.46
C GLU A 92 17.16 44.06 -49.51
#